data_AF-A0A7S2IS62-F1
#
_entry.id   AF-A0A7S2IS62-F1
#
_cell.length_a   1.000
_cell.length_b   1.000
_cell.length_c   1.000
_cell.angle_alpha   90.00
_cell.angle_beta   90.00
_cell.angle_gamma   90.00
#
_symmetry.space_group_name_H-M   'P 1'
#
loop_
_entity.id
_entity.type
_entity.pdbx_description
1 polymer ?
#
loop_
_entity_poly.entity_id
_entity_poly.type
_entity_poly.pdbx_seq_one_letter_code
_entity_poly.pdbx_strand_id
1 'polypeptide(L)'
;ARDAPIEGWLSVAEFERTSPPSHLMVPVSMRLLDAASLMLTAASPQRTCHHLVVRGSTGGWLGVFSALDVARALWGLCSELDVMKAGAEKTLVTSVMKPRAAVPTVRTTDTLQDALSKLTVFCQNAALVVHESGMTCGLVTTRC
;
A
#
# COMPACT_ATOMS: atom_id res chain seq x y z
N ALA A 1 0.93 20.31 -14.81
CA ALA A 1 1.55 19.13 -14.15
C ALA A 1 0.48 18.32 -13.41
N ARG A 2 -0.29 18.92 -12.49
CA ARG A 2 -1.38 18.22 -11.77
C ARG A 2 -2.48 17.66 -12.70
N ASP A 3 -2.67 18.30 -13.84
CA ASP A 3 -3.67 17.94 -14.85
C ASP A 3 -3.16 16.91 -15.86
N ALA A 4 -1.89 16.49 -15.75
CA ALA A 4 -1.37 15.43 -16.59
C ALA A 4 -1.88 14.06 -16.08
N PRO A 5 -2.23 13.13 -16.99
CA PRO A 5 -2.61 11.76 -16.64
C PRO A 5 -1.52 11.07 -15.81
N ILE A 6 -1.94 10.21 -14.87
CA ILE A 6 -1.04 9.46 -13.97
C ILE A 6 -0.03 8.62 -14.76
N GLU A 7 -0.40 8.07 -15.91
CA GLU A 7 0.53 7.33 -16.78
C GLU A 7 1.76 8.15 -17.20
N GLY A 8 1.64 9.48 -17.35
CA GLY A 8 2.77 10.35 -17.66
C GLY A 8 3.75 10.53 -16.49
N TRP A 9 3.35 10.11 -15.29
CA TRP A 9 4.17 10.10 -14.07
C TRP A 9 4.73 8.73 -13.73
N LEU A 10 4.15 7.66 -14.30
CA LEU A 10 4.73 6.34 -14.25
C LEU A 10 5.94 6.36 -15.19
N SER A 11 7.13 5.95 -14.73
CA SER A 11 8.26 5.94 -15.66
C SER A 11 7.95 4.98 -16.81
N VAL A 12 8.16 5.42 -18.05
CA VAL A 12 7.92 4.63 -19.27
C VAL A 12 8.70 3.30 -19.24
N ALA A 13 9.80 3.22 -18.48
CA ALA A 13 10.57 2.01 -18.26
C ALA A 13 9.99 1.05 -17.19
N GLU A 14 9.18 1.54 -16.25
CA GLU A 14 8.51 0.74 -15.20
C GLU A 14 7.11 0.29 -15.62
N PHE A 15 6.48 0.99 -16.57
CA PHE A 15 5.16 0.63 -17.09
C PHE A 15 5.16 -0.75 -17.79
N GLU A 16 6.26 -1.11 -18.47
CA GLU A 16 6.40 -2.40 -19.14
C GLU A 16 7.12 -3.48 -18.31
N ARG A 17 7.75 -3.11 -17.18
CA ARG A 17 8.49 -4.05 -16.31
C ARG A 17 7.80 -4.18 -14.96
N THR A 18 6.74 -4.96 -14.99
CA THR A 18 5.86 -5.35 -13.88
C THR A 18 6.59 -5.72 -12.58
N SER A 19 6.63 -4.79 -11.63
CA SER A 19 6.40 -4.97 -10.17
C SER A 19 6.88 -3.71 -9.46
N PRO A 20 6.13 -3.15 -8.47
CA PRO A 20 6.72 -2.27 -7.48
C PRO A 20 8.09 -2.78 -7.02
N PRO A 21 9.02 -1.88 -6.62
CA PRO A 21 10.32 -2.29 -6.13
C PRO A 21 10.13 -3.41 -5.10
N SER A 22 10.85 -4.53 -5.27
CA SER A 22 10.62 -5.75 -4.47
C SER A 22 10.73 -5.50 -2.96
N HIS A 23 11.48 -4.48 -2.56
CA HIS A 23 11.63 -4.04 -1.17
C HIS A 23 10.40 -3.34 -0.58
N LEU A 24 9.43 -2.93 -1.41
CA LEU A 24 8.14 -2.37 -1.00
C LEU A 24 7.01 -3.41 -1.04
N MET A 25 7.33 -4.66 -1.34
CA MET A 25 6.39 -5.77 -1.39
C MET A 25 6.62 -6.74 -0.24
N VAL A 26 5.54 -7.19 0.38
CA VAL A 26 5.58 -8.17 1.47
C VAL A 26 4.57 -9.29 1.23
N PRO A 27 4.89 -10.55 1.60
CA PRO A 27 3.92 -11.64 1.54
C PRO A 27 2.89 -11.51 2.67
N VAL A 28 1.69 -12.05 2.47
CA VAL A 28 0.62 -12.10 3.50
C VAL A 28 1.04 -12.78 4.81
N SER A 29 1.98 -13.73 4.73
CA SER A 29 2.50 -14.48 5.86
C SER A 29 3.62 -13.76 6.62
N MET A 30 4.04 -12.57 6.18
CA MET A 30 5.03 -11.77 6.89
C MET A 30 4.46 -11.32 8.23
N ARG A 31 5.30 -11.30 9.27
CA ARG A 31 4.91 -10.76 10.58
C ARG A 31 4.85 -9.25 10.53
N LEU A 32 3.98 -8.69 11.36
CA LEU A 32 3.76 -7.24 11.46
C LEU A 32 5.06 -6.49 11.75
N LEU A 33 5.84 -6.95 12.74
CA LEU A 33 7.10 -6.29 13.11
C LEU A 33 8.17 -6.39 12.02
N ASP A 34 8.22 -7.49 11.29
CA ASP A 34 9.15 -7.64 10.15
C ASP A 34 8.79 -6.65 9.04
N ALA A 35 7.50 -6.51 8.73
CA ALA A 35 7.02 -5.54 7.75
C ALA A 35 7.26 -4.09 8.22
N ALA A 36 7.07 -3.79 9.51
CA ALA A 36 7.40 -2.48 10.08
C ALA A 36 8.91 -2.20 10.01
N SER A 37 9.75 -3.20 10.26
CA SER A 37 11.21 -3.10 10.09
C SER A 37 11.58 -2.81 8.65
N LEU A 38 10.91 -3.44 7.67
CA LEU A 38 11.12 -3.15 6.26
C LEU A 38 10.83 -1.67 5.91
N MET A 39 9.72 -1.12 6.43
CA MET A 39 9.42 0.31 6.28
C MET A 39 10.56 1.21 6.78
N LEU A 40 11.15 0.87 7.93
CA LEU A 40 12.30 1.62 8.48
C LEU A 40 13.55 1.48 7.61
N THR A 41 13.86 0.27 7.13
CA THR A 41 15.05 0.03 6.28
C THR A 41 14.92 0.63 4.88
N ALA A 42 13.70 0.72 4.35
CA ALA A 42 13.42 1.34 3.06
C ALA A 42 13.40 2.87 3.14
N ALA A 43 13.31 3.44 4.35
CA ALA A 43 13.40 4.87 4.57
C ALA A 43 14.86 5.35 4.51
N SER A 44 15.06 6.56 4.00
CA SER A 44 16.31 7.32 4.02
C SER A 44 16.02 8.77 4.42
N PRO A 45 17.03 9.61 4.70
CA PRO A 45 16.79 11.00 5.09
C PRO A 45 15.96 11.81 4.06
N GLN A 46 15.90 11.36 2.80
CA GLN A 46 15.13 11.98 1.73
C GLN A 46 13.92 11.16 1.27
N ARG A 47 13.71 9.95 1.84
CA ARG A 47 12.63 9.04 1.42
C ARG A 47 11.97 8.43 2.65
N THR A 48 10.66 8.58 2.78
CA THR A 48 9.91 7.82 3.78
C THR A 48 9.19 6.66 3.12
N CYS A 49 9.06 5.55 3.84
CA CYS A 49 8.29 4.40 3.40
C CYS A 49 7.22 4.10 4.46
N HIS A 50 6.00 4.56 4.22
CA HIS A 50 4.88 4.37 5.15
C HIS A 50 3.86 3.33 4.67
N HIS A 51 4.02 2.83 3.45
CA HIS A 51 3.10 1.89 2.81
C HIS A 51 3.89 0.78 2.13
N LEU A 52 3.44 -0.45 2.34
CA LEU A 52 3.92 -1.65 1.69
C LEU A 52 2.76 -2.30 0.94
N VAL A 53 3.07 -2.87 -0.23
CA VAL A 53 2.12 -3.64 -1.02
C VAL A 53 2.14 -5.08 -0.53
N VAL A 54 0.98 -5.62 -0.20
CA VAL A 54 0.87 -7.02 0.24
C VAL A 54 0.55 -7.90 -0.95
N ARG A 55 1.40 -8.91 -1.20
CA ARG A 55 1.24 -9.89 -2.26
C ARG A 55 0.76 -11.24 -1.74
N GLY A 56 -0.10 -11.86 -2.54
CA GLY A 56 -0.47 -13.26 -2.38
C GLY A 56 0.63 -14.20 -2.87
N SER A 57 0.53 -15.46 -2.48
CA SER A 57 1.43 -16.54 -2.92
C SER A 57 1.46 -16.71 -4.45
N THR A 58 0.38 -16.33 -5.14
CA THR A 58 0.25 -16.35 -6.60
C THR A 58 0.71 -15.05 -7.28
N GLY A 59 1.29 -14.10 -6.54
CA GLY A 59 1.83 -12.83 -7.08
C GLY A 59 0.81 -11.69 -7.23
N GLY A 60 -0.47 -11.93 -6.94
CA GLY A 60 -1.51 -10.90 -6.97
C GLY A 60 -1.40 -9.89 -5.81
N TRP A 61 -1.83 -8.65 -6.06
CA TRP A 61 -1.96 -7.63 -5.01
C TRP A 61 -3.17 -7.94 -4.13
N LEU A 62 -2.94 -8.20 -2.84
CA LEU A 62 -4.00 -8.53 -1.89
C LEU A 62 -4.39 -7.38 -0.97
N GLY A 63 -3.52 -6.38 -0.80
CA GLY A 63 -3.82 -5.25 0.06
C GLY A 63 -2.68 -4.27 0.18
N VAL A 64 -2.87 -3.30 1.07
CA VAL A 64 -1.87 -2.30 1.45
C VAL A 64 -1.71 -2.36 2.96
N PHE A 65 -0.46 -2.47 3.41
CA PHE A 65 -0.08 -2.41 4.82
C PHE A 65 0.62 -1.08 5.08
N SER A 66 0.21 -0.36 6.11
CA SER A 66 0.67 1.00 6.40
C SER A 66 1.12 1.19 7.84
N ALA A 67 1.83 2.29 8.11
CA ALA A 67 2.20 2.69 9.47
C ALA A 67 0.97 2.86 10.40
N LEU A 68 -0.19 3.22 9.85
CA LEU A 68 -1.44 3.28 10.62
C LEU A 68 -1.90 1.89 11.07
N ASP A 69 -1.67 0.86 10.27
CA ASP A 69 -2.04 -0.52 10.61
C ASP A 69 -1.14 -1.05 11.74
N VAL A 70 0.15 -0.66 11.75
CA VAL A 70 1.05 -0.89 12.89
C VAL A 70 0.50 -0.22 14.15
N ALA A 71 0.15 1.06 14.08
CA ALA A 71 -0.37 1.80 15.22
C ALA A 71 -1.68 1.20 15.77
N ARG A 72 -2.60 0.80 14.87
CA ARG A 72 -3.85 0.13 15.23
C ARG A 72 -3.60 -1.21 15.92
N ALA A 73 -2.66 -1.99 15.41
CA ALA A 73 -2.30 -3.27 16.01
C ALA A 73 -1.68 -3.09 17.40
N LEU A 74 -0.76 -2.14 17.56
CA LEU A 74 -0.14 -1.83 18.86
C LEU A 74 -1.16 -1.30 19.89
N TRP A 75 -2.15 -0.53 19.45
CA TRP A 75 -3.25 -0.07 20.32
C TRP A 75 -4.30 -1.16 20.60
N GLY A 76 -4.28 -2.28 19.86
CA GLY A 76 -5.29 -3.32 19.96
C GLY A 76 -6.63 -2.97 19.30
N LEU A 77 -6.66 -2.04 18.33
CA LEU A 77 -7.86 -1.69 17.55
C LEU A 77 -8.08 -2.58 16.32
N CYS A 78 -7.20 -3.55 16.08
CA CYS A 78 -7.43 -4.51 15.00
C CYS A 78 -8.61 -5.41 15.37
N SER A 79 -9.59 -5.48 14.48
CA SER A 79 -10.92 -6.08 14.70
C SER A 79 -10.94 -7.61 14.76
N GLU A 80 -9.81 -8.25 15.05
CA GLU A 80 -9.74 -9.69 15.31
C GLU A 80 -9.10 -9.91 16.68
N LEU A 81 -9.75 -10.74 17.51
CA LEU A 81 -9.34 -11.15 18.86
C LEU A 81 -7.89 -11.65 18.99
N ASP A 82 -7.17 -11.81 17.88
CA ASP A 82 -5.85 -12.43 17.79
C ASP A 82 -4.70 -11.52 18.18
N VAL A 83 -4.77 -10.19 17.93
CA VAL A 83 -3.66 -9.28 18.30
C VAL A 83 -3.55 -9.15 19.82
N MET A 84 -4.68 -9.10 20.52
CA MET A 84 -4.71 -9.04 21.98
C MET A 84 -4.29 -10.35 22.66
N LYS A 85 -4.41 -11.50 21.97
CA LYS A 85 -4.04 -12.82 22.53
C LYS A 85 -2.63 -13.28 22.16
N ALA A 86 -2.14 -12.93 20.97
CA ALA A 86 -0.87 -13.44 20.44
C ALA A 86 0.31 -12.46 20.62
N GLY A 87 0.02 -11.18 20.85
CA GLY A 87 1.02 -10.11 20.87
C GLY A 87 1.44 -9.67 19.46
N ALA A 88 1.99 -8.45 19.36
CA ALA A 88 2.41 -7.88 18.07
C ALA A 88 3.44 -8.74 17.31
N GLU A 89 4.26 -9.52 18.04
CA GLU A 89 5.29 -10.40 17.47
C GLU A 89 4.75 -11.56 16.64
N LYS A 90 3.52 -12.01 16.91
CA LYS A 90 2.88 -13.14 16.21
C LYS A 90 1.83 -12.68 15.21
N THR A 91 1.52 -11.39 15.18
CA THR A 91 0.50 -10.82 14.29
C THR A 91 1.01 -10.85 12.85
N LEU A 92 0.21 -11.38 11.93
CA LEU A 92 0.52 -11.39 10.50
C LEU A 92 0.04 -10.11 9.83
N VAL A 93 0.73 -9.68 8.77
CA VAL A 93 0.33 -8.55 7.94
C VAL A 93 -1.10 -8.72 7.42
N THR A 94 -1.49 -9.93 7.02
CA THR A 94 -2.83 -10.17 6.47
C THR A 94 -3.98 -9.90 7.44
N SER A 95 -3.73 -9.96 8.75
CA SER A 95 -4.74 -9.73 9.80
C SER A 95 -4.99 -8.25 10.09
N VAL A 96 -4.10 -7.37 9.61
CA VAL A 96 -4.14 -5.94 9.93
C VAL A 96 -4.11 -5.03 8.72
N MET A 97 -3.66 -5.53 7.56
CA MET A 97 -3.62 -4.75 6.32
C MET A 97 -5.01 -4.31 5.88
N LYS A 98 -5.05 -3.27 5.06
CA LYS A 98 -6.25 -2.94 4.29
C LYS A 98 -6.38 -3.89 3.09
N PRO A 99 -7.47 -4.68 2.97
CA PRO A 99 -7.66 -5.56 1.83
C PRO A 99 -7.84 -4.75 0.55
N ARG A 100 -7.40 -5.30 -0.60
CA ARG A 100 -7.45 -4.65 -1.93
C ARG A 100 -8.82 -4.02 -2.21
N ALA A 101 -9.90 -4.72 -1.89
CA ALA A 101 -11.28 -4.27 -2.13
C ALA A 101 -11.67 -3.00 -1.34
N ALA A 102 -10.95 -2.70 -0.25
CA ALA A 102 -11.16 -1.51 0.57
C ALA A 102 -10.20 -0.36 0.24
N VAL A 103 -9.25 -0.57 -0.69
CA VAL A 103 -8.35 0.50 -1.16
C VAL A 103 -9.02 1.21 -2.34
N PRO A 104 -9.19 2.55 -2.30
CA PRO A 104 -9.76 3.28 -3.43
C PRO A 104 -8.88 3.12 -4.67
N THR A 105 -9.51 3.15 -5.85
CA THR A 105 -8.84 2.94 -7.13
C THR A 105 -8.89 4.19 -8.01
N VAL A 106 -7.79 4.45 -8.70
CA VAL A 106 -7.64 5.47 -9.75
C VAL A 106 -7.20 4.79 -11.03
N ARG A 107 -7.61 5.34 -12.17
CA ARG A 107 -7.19 4.86 -13.49
C ARG A 107 -5.86 5.49 -13.88
N THR A 108 -5.10 4.84 -14.76
CA THR A 108 -3.88 5.43 -15.35
C THR A 108 -4.17 6.71 -16.14
N THR A 109 -5.39 6.82 -16.68
CA THR A 109 -5.92 7.99 -17.39
C THR A 109 -6.46 9.08 -16.46
N ASP A 110 -6.69 8.79 -15.17
CA ASP A 110 -7.03 9.82 -14.18
C ASP A 110 -5.84 10.76 -13.98
N THR A 111 -6.09 12.01 -13.58
CA THR A 111 -5.03 12.97 -13.23
C THR A 111 -4.57 12.80 -11.77
N LEU A 112 -3.45 13.43 -11.40
CA LEU A 112 -3.06 13.50 -9.99
C LEU A 112 -4.09 14.26 -9.14
N GLN A 113 -4.78 15.24 -9.72
CA GLN A 113 -5.86 15.95 -9.03
C GLN A 113 -7.05 15.04 -8.74
N ASP A 114 -7.42 14.15 -9.66
CA ASP A 114 -8.48 13.17 -9.45
C ASP A 114 -8.09 12.18 -8.34
N ALA A 115 -6.83 11.73 -8.34
CA ALA A 115 -6.32 10.88 -7.28
C ALA A 115 -6.38 11.57 -5.90
N LEU A 116 -5.92 12.82 -5.79
CA LEU A 116 -5.98 13.59 -4.54
C LEU A 116 -7.43 13.84 -4.08
N SER A 117 -8.34 14.11 -5.03
CA SER A 117 -9.76 14.30 -4.75
C SER A 117 -10.37 13.01 -4.19
N LYS A 118 -10.08 11.85 -4.80
CA LYS A 118 -10.49 10.54 -4.28
C LYS A 118 -9.91 10.28 -2.90
N LEU A 119 -8.62 10.50 -2.69
CA LEU A 119 -7.97 10.29 -1.38
C LEU A 119 -8.66 11.13 -0.29
N THR A 120 -9.06 12.35 -0.61
CA THR A 120 -9.79 13.24 0.29
C THR A 120 -11.21 12.74 0.56
N VAL A 121 -11.98 12.41 -0.49
CA VAL A 121 -13.37 11.93 -0.36
C VAL A 121 -13.46 10.64 0.45
N PHE A 122 -12.52 9.71 0.27
CA PHE A 122 -12.51 8.44 0.98
C PHE A 122 -11.77 8.49 2.32
N CYS A 123 -11.22 9.65 2.70
CA CYS A 123 -10.37 9.82 3.88
C CYS A 123 -9.25 8.77 3.93
N GLN A 124 -8.57 8.54 2.81
CA GLN A 124 -7.48 7.58 2.68
C GLN A 124 -6.18 8.27 2.26
N ASN A 125 -5.06 7.69 2.68
CA ASN A 125 -3.72 8.18 2.31
C ASN A 125 -3.10 7.43 1.12
N ALA A 126 -3.81 6.41 0.60
CA ALA A 126 -3.32 5.57 -0.48
C ALA A 126 -4.46 5.12 -1.42
N ALA A 127 -4.18 5.12 -2.72
CA ALA A 127 -5.06 4.65 -3.78
C ALA A 127 -4.30 3.77 -4.78
N LEU A 128 -4.91 2.69 -5.24
CA LEU A 128 -4.34 1.80 -6.25
C LEU A 128 -4.48 2.43 -7.63
N VAL A 129 -3.40 2.43 -8.40
CA VAL A 129 -3.42 2.78 -9.83
C VAL A 129 -3.73 1.52 -10.63
N VAL A 130 -4.78 1.57 -11.43
CA VAL A 130 -5.27 0.43 -12.22
C VAL A 130 -5.33 0.84 -13.70
N HIS A 131 -4.75 0.01 -14.57
CA HIS A 131 -4.87 0.16 -16.02
C HIS A 131 -6.27 -0.21 -16.50
N GLU A 132 -6.65 0.20 -17.71
CA GLU A 132 -7.95 -0.15 -18.31
C GLU A 132 -8.16 -1.66 -18.45
N SER A 133 -7.07 -2.43 -18.58
CA SER A 133 -7.09 -3.90 -18.59
C SER A 133 -7.41 -4.54 -17.22
N GLY A 134 -7.57 -3.74 -16.15
CA GLY A 134 -7.80 -4.20 -14.78
C GLY A 134 -6.51 -4.54 -14.02
N MET A 135 -5.34 -4.43 -14.66
CA MET A 135 -4.04 -4.66 -14.04
C MET A 135 -3.71 -3.54 -13.05
N THR A 136 -3.23 -3.89 -11.85
CA THR A 136 -2.71 -2.88 -10.91
C THR A 136 -1.28 -2.50 -11.27
N CYS A 137 -1.08 -1.22 -11.58
CA CYS A 137 0.19 -0.65 -12.00
C CYS A 137 1.00 -0.09 -10.85
N GLY A 138 0.36 0.35 -9.78
CA GLY A 138 1.07 1.03 -8.69
C GLY A 138 0.17 1.52 -7.57
N LEU A 139 0.75 2.38 -6.74
CA LEU A 139 0.12 3.00 -5.59
C LEU A 139 0.41 4.50 -5.63
N VAL A 140 -0.62 5.34 -5.52
CA VAL A 140 -0.48 6.77 -5.24
C VAL A 140 -0.70 6.98 -3.76
N THR A 141 0.22 7.70 -3.12
CA THR A 141 0.12 8.05 -1.69
C THR A 141 0.30 9.54 -1.49
N THR A 142 -0.43 10.13 -0.56
CA THR A 142 -0.09 11.48 -0.10
C THR A 142 1.25 11.46 0.63
N ARG A 143 2.06 12.51 0.46
CA ARG A 143 3.24 12.69 1.30
C ARG A 143 2.76 12.93 2.73
N CYS A 144 3.17 12.05 3.63
CA CYS A 144 2.90 12.11 5.07
C CYS A 144 4.13 12.68 5.76
#